data_AF-A0A7S4MGM8-F1
#
_entry.id   AF-A0A7S4MGM8-F1
#
_cell.length_a   1.000
_cell.length_b   1.000
_cell.length_c   1.000
_cell.angle_alpha   90.00
_cell.angle_beta   90.00
_cell.angle_gamma   90.00
#
_symmetry.space_group_name_H-M   'P 1'
#
loop_
_entity.id
_entity.type
_entity.pdbx_description
1 polymer ?
#
loop_
_entity_poly.entity_id
_entity_poly.type
_entity_poly.pdbx_seq_one_letter_code
_entity_poly.pdbx_strand_id
1 'polypeptide(L)'
;QLEQDQNAHENSFLELGMDRWLPHVSDLSFETVSIPLSKDDAALLRQAYAHLHGRTYYDDASLPTSSSLSPELLSALSALGERLWPAMQALGAEDGGVFGKLSGRSAKDAPLYTRRLDK
;
A
#
# COMPACT_ATOMS: atom_id res chain seq x y z
N GLN A 1 6.36 32.86 -2.19
CA GLN A 1 5.69 32.91 -0.88
C GLN A 1 4.39 32.11 -0.91
N LEU A 2 3.39 32.43 -1.74
CA LEU A 2 2.18 31.60 -1.91
C LEU A 2 2.43 30.12 -2.28
N GLU A 3 3.35 29.83 -3.21
CA GLU A 3 3.75 28.44 -3.55
C GLU A 3 4.53 27.73 -2.43
N GLN A 4 5.25 28.47 -1.59
CA GLN A 4 5.98 27.89 -0.46
C GLN A 4 5.01 27.56 0.68
N ASP A 5 4.01 28.40 0.90
CA ASP A 5 2.96 28.17 1.90
C ASP A 5 2.01 27.04 1.47
N GLN A 6 1.69 26.92 0.17
CA GLN A 6 0.94 25.78 -0.37
C GLN A 6 1.71 24.47 -0.23
N ASN A 7 3.00 24.43 -0.59
CA ASN A 7 3.82 23.24 -0.39
C ASN A 7 3.97 22.86 1.09
N ALA A 8 4.09 23.85 1.99
CA ALA A 8 4.14 23.59 3.43
C ALA A 8 2.81 23.02 3.95
N HIS A 9 1.68 23.55 3.49
CA HIS A 9 0.35 23.06 3.86
C HIS A 9 0.06 21.65 3.30
N GLU A 10 0.36 21.39 2.03
CA GLU A 10 0.16 20.07 1.41
C GLU A 10 1.03 19.00 2.08
N ASN A 11 2.27 19.33 2.43
CA ASN A 11 3.14 18.42 3.17
C ASN A 11 2.65 18.19 4.60
N SER A 12 2.12 19.22 5.28
CA SER A 12 1.64 19.09 6.67
C SER A 12 0.47 18.11 6.81
N PHE A 13 -0.49 18.11 5.87
CA PHE A 13 -1.64 17.20 5.93
C PHE A 13 -1.24 15.76 5.62
N LEU A 14 -0.29 15.57 4.69
CA LEU A 14 0.28 14.27 4.35
C LEU A 14 1.17 13.69 5.47
N GLU A 15 1.82 14.54 6.26
CA GLU A 15 2.68 14.15 7.39
C GLU A 15 1.92 13.74 8.66
N LEU A 16 0.66 14.18 8.82
CA LEU A 16 -0.11 13.86 10.03
C LEU A 16 -0.49 12.38 10.12
N GLY A 17 -0.47 11.64 9.01
CA GLY A 17 -0.86 10.22 8.97
C GLY A 17 -2.35 10.01 9.25
N MET A 18 -2.92 8.91 8.74
CA MET A 18 -4.37 8.66 8.90
C MET A 18 -4.83 8.64 10.35
N ASP A 19 -4.00 8.12 11.26
CA ASP A 19 -4.35 7.97 12.67
C ASP A 19 -4.63 9.31 13.37
N ARG A 20 -4.13 10.43 12.84
CA ARG A 20 -4.37 11.76 13.42
C ARG A 20 -5.59 12.47 12.84
N TRP A 21 -5.84 12.38 11.54
CA TRP A 21 -6.92 13.14 10.91
C TRP A 21 -8.21 12.35 10.76
N LEU A 22 -8.14 11.02 10.60
CA LEU A 22 -9.31 10.17 10.40
C LEU A 22 -10.37 10.30 11.51
N PRO A 23 -10.01 10.38 12.82
CA PRO A 23 -11.00 10.56 13.88
C PRO A 23 -11.80 11.87 13.77
N HIS A 24 -11.29 12.87 13.05
CA HIS A 24 -11.96 14.16 12.90
C HIS A 24 -12.95 14.20 11.73
N VAL A 25 -12.89 13.22 10.83
CA VAL A 25 -13.74 13.16 9.62
C VAL A 25 -14.31 11.77 9.38
N SER A 26 -14.34 10.93 10.42
CA SER A 26 -14.79 9.53 10.35
C SER A 26 -16.18 9.42 9.72
N ASP A 27 -17.07 10.34 10.08
CA ASP A 27 -18.47 10.38 9.65
C ASP A 27 -18.63 10.76 8.16
N LEU A 28 -17.57 11.28 7.54
CA LEU A 28 -17.49 11.64 6.13
C LEU A 28 -16.58 10.68 5.33
N SER A 29 -16.08 9.63 5.97
CA SER A 29 -15.12 8.69 5.39
C SER A 29 -15.71 7.29 5.25
N PHE A 30 -15.06 6.46 4.44
CA PHE A 30 -15.38 5.03 4.40
C PHE A 30 -14.97 4.36 5.71
N GLU A 31 -15.66 3.28 6.08
CA GLU A 31 -15.25 2.44 7.19
C GLU A 31 -13.79 2.02 7.00
N THR A 32 -12.97 2.27 8.02
CA THR A 32 -11.51 2.18 7.93
C THR A 32 -10.96 1.57 9.21
N VAL A 33 -10.03 0.62 9.05
CA VAL A 33 -9.26 0.02 10.15
C VAL A 33 -7.78 0.26 9.89
N SER A 34 -7.08 0.77 10.90
CA SER A 34 -5.61 0.88 10.89
C SER A 34 -4.99 -0.37 11.51
N ILE A 35 -4.06 -1.00 10.77
CA ILE A 35 -3.28 -2.14 11.28
C ILE A 35 -1.80 -1.72 11.33
N PRO A 36 -1.13 -1.84 12.49
CA PRO A 36 0.28 -1.49 12.60
C PRO A 36 1.14 -2.47 11.80
N LEU A 37 2.04 -1.93 10.99
CA LEU A 37 3.08 -2.71 10.32
C LEU A 37 4.40 -2.58 11.08
N SER A 38 5.07 -3.71 11.29
CA SER A 38 6.42 -3.71 11.82
C SER A 38 7.43 -3.25 10.77
N LYS A 39 8.67 -2.97 11.22
CA LYS A 39 9.77 -2.70 10.29
C LYS A 39 10.06 -3.89 9.37
N ASP A 40 9.87 -5.10 9.88
CA ASP A 40 10.09 -6.33 9.13
C ASP A 40 8.99 -6.52 8.06
N ASP A 41 7.74 -6.22 8.40
CA ASP A 41 6.63 -6.21 7.42
C ASP A 41 6.92 -5.21 6.29
N ALA A 42 7.36 -4.01 6.63
CA ALA A 42 7.71 -2.98 5.65
C ALA A 42 8.91 -3.40 4.78
N ALA A 43 9.92 -4.05 5.37
CA ALA A 43 11.06 -4.57 4.62
C ALA A 43 10.64 -5.69 3.66
N LEU A 44 9.78 -6.60 4.11
CA LEU A 44 9.23 -7.69 3.30
C LEU A 44 8.44 -7.16 2.10
N LEU A 45 7.53 -6.20 2.31
CA LEU A 45 6.75 -5.57 1.23
C LEU A 45 7.66 -4.90 0.20
N ARG A 46 8.73 -4.21 0.66
CA ARG A 46 9.73 -3.61 -0.23
C ARG A 46 10.50 -4.66 -1.03
N GLN A 47 10.90 -5.77 -0.42
CA GLN A 47 11.60 -6.86 -1.10
C GLN A 47 10.71 -7.50 -2.16
N ALA A 48 9.45 -7.78 -1.84
CA ALA A 48 8.47 -8.31 -2.78
C ALA A 48 8.25 -7.36 -3.97
N TYR A 49 8.09 -6.05 -3.70
CA TYR A 49 7.95 -5.06 -4.75
C TYR A 49 9.19 -4.95 -5.64
N ALA A 50 10.39 -4.93 -5.05
CA ALA A 50 11.64 -4.91 -5.81
C ALA A 50 11.84 -6.18 -6.64
N HIS A 51 11.39 -7.35 -6.15
CA HIS A 51 11.44 -8.60 -6.88
C HIS A 51 10.54 -8.60 -8.13
N LEU A 52 9.33 -8.04 -8.01
CA LEU A 52 8.35 -8.00 -9.10
C LEU A 52 8.58 -6.85 -10.09
N HIS A 53 9.03 -5.69 -9.58
CA HIS A 53 9.02 -4.43 -10.33
C HIS A 53 10.35 -3.68 -10.31
N GLY A 54 11.39 -4.22 -9.67
CA GLY A 54 12.67 -3.54 -9.47
C GLY A 54 13.27 -3.01 -10.76
N ARG A 55 13.25 -3.82 -11.83
CA ARG A 55 13.76 -3.40 -13.14
C ARG A 55 13.02 -2.20 -13.72
N THR A 56 11.69 -2.19 -13.64
CA THR A 56 10.86 -1.10 -14.20
C THR A 56 10.93 0.16 -13.34
N TYR A 57 11.02 0.00 -12.02
CA TYR A 57 10.96 1.12 -11.08
C TYR A 57 12.31 1.83 -10.90
N TYR A 58 13.41 1.08 -10.90
CA TYR A 58 14.76 1.62 -10.71
C TYR A 58 15.52 1.85 -12.03
N ASP A 59 14.91 1.54 -13.18
CA ASP A 59 15.57 1.53 -14.50
C ASP A 59 16.92 0.78 -14.48
N ASP A 60 16.96 -0.32 -13.72
CA ASP A 60 18.16 -1.10 -13.48
C ASP A 60 18.03 -2.47 -14.15
N ALA A 61 18.72 -2.62 -15.28
CA ALA A 61 18.72 -3.84 -16.07
C ALA A 61 19.36 -5.04 -15.35
N SER A 62 20.06 -4.83 -14.23
CA SER A 62 20.61 -5.92 -13.39
C SER A 62 19.56 -6.58 -12.50
N LEU A 63 18.39 -5.95 -12.31
CA LEU A 63 17.32 -6.49 -11.48
C LEU A 63 16.47 -7.52 -12.25
N PRO A 64 16.08 -8.62 -11.60
CA PRO A 64 15.28 -9.66 -12.24
C PRO A 64 13.91 -9.12 -12.66
N THR A 65 13.43 -9.56 -13.82
CA THR A 65 12.04 -9.36 -14.25
C THR A 65 11.29 -10.64 -13.90
N SER A 66 10.66 -10.67 -12.73
CA SER A 66 9.87 -11.82 -12.32
C SER A 66 8.38 -11.49 -12.36
N SER A 67 7.60 -12.36 -13.00
CA SER A 67 6.13 -12.28 -12.97
C SER A 67 5.53 -12.94 -11.73
N SER A 68 6.36 -13.54 -10.88
CA SER A 68 5.94 -14.27 -9.67
C SER A 68 6.91 -14.04 -8.53
N LEU A 69 6.44 -14.18 -7.29
CA LEU A 69 7.31 -14.15 -6.12
C LEU A 69 8.08 -15.46 -5.97
N SER A 70 9.23 -15.42 -5.29
CA SER A 70 9.91 -16.65 -4.86
C SER A 70 9.05 -17.38 -3.81
N PRO A 71 9.17 -18.70 -3.65
CA PRO A 71 8.41 -19.46 -2.64
C PRO A 71 8.59 -18.92 -1.21
N GLU A 72 9.80 -18.46 -0.88
CA GLU A 72 10.15 -17.90 0.43
C GLU A 72 9.44 -16.57 0.67
N LEU A 73 9.49 -15.67 -0.32
CA LEU A 73 8.79 -14.38 -0.25
C LEU A 73 7.27 -14.57 -0.21
N LEU A 74 6.75 -15.52 -0.99
CA LEU A 74 5.34 -15.85 -0.99
C LEU A 74 4.89 -16.37 0.38
N SER A 75 5.64 -17.31 0.98
CA SER A 75 5.34 -17.85 2.30
C SER A 75 5.34 -16.76 3.39
N ALA A 76 6.34 -15.87 3.38
CA ALA A 76 6.43 -14.76 4.32
C ALA A 76 5.25 -13.77 4.13
N LEU A 77 4.87 -13.46 2.89
CA LEU A 77 3.73 -12.59 2.60
C LEU A 77 2.39 -13.24 2.97
N SER A 78 2.24 -14.55 2.82
CA SER A 78 1.04 -15.26 3.27
C SER A 78 0.84 -15.11 4.78
N ALA A 79 1.89 -15.20 5.59
CA ALA A 79 1.80 -14.98 7.03
C ALA A 79 1.37 -13.54 7.39
N LEU A 80 1.84 -12.55 6.62
CA LEU A 80 1.32 -11.18 6.74
C LEU A 80 -0.17 -11.11 6.33
N GLY A 81 -0.54 -11.75 5.22
CA GLY A 81 -1.92 -11.85 4.75
C GLY A 81 -2.87 -12.44 5.79
N GLU A 82 -2.49 -13.52 6.45
CA GLU A 82 -3.27 -14.16 7.52
C GLU A 82 -3.53 -13.22 8.70
N ARG A 83 -2.58 -12.33 9.03
CA ARG A 83 -2.75 -11.31 10.07
C ARG A 83 -3.69 -10.18 9.64
N LEU A 84 -3.66 -9.81 8.37
CA LEU A 84 -4.51 -8.74 7.83
C LEU A 84 -5.94 -9.21 7.58
N TRP A 85 -6.12 -10.51 7.27
CA TRP A 85 -7.38 -11.09 6.82
C TRP A 85 -8.58 -10.83 7.73
N PRO A 86 -8.51 -10.97 9.07
CA PRO A 86 -9.67 -10.70 9.93
C PRO A 86 -10.18 -9.26 9.84
N ALA A 87 -9.29 -8.29 9.70
CA ALA A 87 -9.66 -6.89 9.53
C ALA A 87 -10.25 -6.61 8.14
N MET A 88 -9.75 -7.31 7.11
CA MET A 88 -10.34 -7.24 5.77
C MET A 88 -11.75 -7.83 5.76
N GLN A 89 -11.97 -8.96 6.43
CA GLN A 89 -13.30 -9.56 6.58
C GLN A 89 -14.27 -8.64 7.32
N ALA A 90 -13.80 -7.97 8.39
CA ALA A 90 -14.62 -6.99 9.12
C ALA A 90 -15.09 -5.83 8.23
N LEU A 91 -14.32 -5.49 7.19
CA LEU A 91 -14.65 -4.45 6.21
C LEU A 91 -15.38 -4.98 4.95
N GLY A 92 -15.84 -6.24 4.96
CA GLY A 92 -16.60 -6.81 3.84
C GLY A 92 -15.75 -7.22 2.64
N ALA A 93 -14.50 -7.66 2.85
CA ALA A 93 -13.63 -8.13 1.75
C ALA A 93 -14.26 -9.22 0.87
N GLU A 94 -15.19 -10.01 1.42
CA GLU A 94 -15.89 -11.08 0.70
C GLU A 94 -16.93 -10.54 -0.30
N ASP A 95 -17.45 -9.33 -0.10
CA ASP A 95 -18.56 -8.75 -0.88
C ASP A 95 -18.12 -7.85 -2.04
N GLY A 96 -16.82 -7.56 -2.16
CA GLY A 96 -16.32 -6.64 -3.20
C GLY A 96 -14.85 -6.24 -3.06
N GLY A 97 -14.23 -6.58 -1.94
CA GLY A 97 -12.82 -6.29 -1.67
C GLY A 97 -12.62 -5.05 -0.81
N VAL A 98 -11.37 -4.84 -0.39
CA VAL A 98 -10.97 -3.75 0.49
C VAL A 98 -9.86 -2.94 -0.15
N PHE A 99 -9.82 -1.65 0.15
CA PHE A 99 -8.76 -0.77 -0.31
C PHE A 99 -7.66 -0.63 0.74
N GLY A 100 -6.45 -1.11 0.43
CA GLY A 100 -5.28 -0.99 1.29
C GLY A 100 -4.43 0.24 0.95
N LYS A 101 -3.99 0.98 1.98
CA LYS A 101 -3.01 2.08 1.84
C LYS A 101 -2.10 2.18 3.07
N LEU A 102 -0.96 2.84 2.89
CA LEU A 102 -0.12 3.27 4.01
C LEU A 102 -0.59 4.64 4.53
N SER A 103 -0.10 5.03 5.71
CA SER A 103 -0.55 6.22 6.44
C SER A 103 -0.50 7.51 5.63
N GLY A 104 0.49 7.68 4.75
CA GLY A 104 0.66 8.89 3.93
C GLY A 104 0.31 8.74 2.44
N ARG A 105 0.32 7.53 1.87
CA ARG A 105 0.17 7.32 0.42
C ARG A 105 -0.54 6.01 0.09
N SER A 106 -1.33 6.03 -0.98
CA SER A 106 -1.88 4.82 -1.61
C SER A 106 -0.94 4.34 -2.73
N ALA A 107 -1.05 3.05 -3.07
CA ALA A 107 -0.25 2.43 -4.13
C ALA A 107 -0.74 2.74 -5.56
N LYS A 108 -1.33 3.93 -5.79
CA LYS A 108 -1.92 4.32 -7.09
C LYS A 108 -0.91 4.37 -8.23
N ASP A 109 0.36 4.63 -7.90
CA ASP A 109 1.47 4.75 -8.85
C ASP A 109 2.25 3.43 -9.00
N ALA A 110 1.83 2.37 -8.29
CA ALA A 110 2.41 1.05 -8.49
C ALA A 110 2.12 0.58 -9.92
N PRO A 111 3.09 -0.03 -10.64
CA PRO A 111 2.86 -0.60 -11.95
C PRO A 111 1.70 -1.58 -11.89
N LEU A 112 0.54 -1.15 -12.38
CA LEU A 112 -0.65 -1.97 -12.37
C LEU A 112 -0.41 -3.14 -13.32
N TYR A 113 -0.44 -4.37 -12.81
CA TYR A 113 -0.97 -5.49 -13.58
C TYR A 113 -2.49 -5.30 -13.73
N THR A 114 -2.92 -4.18 -14.33
CA THR A 114 -4.26 -4.09 -14.89
C THR A 114 -4.26 -5.01 -16.08
N ARG A 115 -4.74 -6.24 -15.87
CA ARG A 115 -5.28 -7.03 -16.97
C ARG A 115 -6.26 -6.10 -17.67
N ARG A 116 -5.97 -5.69 -18.91
CA ARG A 116 -6.96 -4.97 -19.72
C ARG A 116 -8.21 -5.83 -19.68
N LEU A 117 -9.32 -5.27 -19.20
CA LEU A 117 -10.62 -5.85 -19.47
C LEU A 117 -10.78 -5.71 -20.98
N ASP A 118 -10.48 -6.79 -21.70
CA ASP A 118 -10.70 -6.84 -23.15
C ASP A 118 -12.21 -6.55 -23.35
N LYS A 119 -12.50 -5.46 -24.07
CA LYS A 119 -13.86 -5.06 -24.44
C LYS A 119 -14.34 -5.84 -25.65
#